data_AF-A0A2E3PBG1-F1
#
_entry.id   AF-A0A2E3PBG1-F1
#
_cell.length_a   1.000
_cell.length_b   1.000
_cell.length_c   1.000
_cell.angle_alpha   90.00
_cell.angle_beta   90.00
_cell.angle_gamma   90.00
#
_symmetry.space_group_name_H-M   'P 1'
#
loop_
_entity.id
_entity.type
_entity.pdbx_description
1 polymer ?
#
loop_
_entity_poly.entity_id
_entity_poly.type
_entity_poly.pdbx_seq_one_letter_code
_entity_poly.pdbx_strand_id
1 'polypeptide(L)'
;MSTDDREIEVYRDPLFQPGDKVISKKNIKNDGTMAGKEIGETVVKKGDVGYVRDIGVFLQQFYIYAVDFVERDSVVGMRERELFVGEMLTRRREDPSALQSHIVTRAPAPEPTQEAAP
;
A
#
# COMPACT_ATOMS: atom_id res chain seq x y z
N MET A 1 25.52 19.66 7.33
CA MET A 1 24.36 19.51 6.43
C MET A 1 23.54 18.37 7.01
N SER A 2 22.39 18.66 7.63
CA SER A 2 21.57 17.68 8.36
C SER A 2 20.97 16.69 7.37
N THR A 3 21.43 15.44 7.37
CA THR A 3 20.99 14.42 6.44
C THR A 3 19.68 13.81 6.94
N ASP A 4 18.57 14.41 6.54
CA ASP A 4 17.35 13.69 6.22
C ASP A 4 16.79 12.71 7.28
N ASP A 5 16.35 13.21 8.44
CA ASP A 5 15.55 12.46 9.43
C ASP A 5 14.12 12.16 8.93
N ARG A 6 13.93 11.88 7.64
CA ARG A 6 12.64 11.51 7.07
C ARG A 6 12.39 10.01 7.29
N GLU A 7 11.22 9.67 7.82
CA GLU A 7 10.83 8.27 8.04
C GLU A 7 10.85 7.49 6.71
N ILE A 8 11.57 6.37 6.71
CA ILE A 8 11.60 5.40 5.63
C ILE A 8 10.46 4.41 5.90
N GLU A 9 9.32 4.61 5.24
CA GLU A 9 8.09 3.82 5.46
C GLU A 9 8.30 2.33 5.16
N VAL A 10 9.18 2.00 4.22
CA VAL A 10 9.40 0.61 3.77
C VAL A 10 10.18 -0.27 4.75
N TYR A 11 10.65 0.28 5.88
CA TYR A 11 11.31 -0.50 6.94
C TYR A 11 10.32 -1.15 7.91
N ARG A 12 9.04 -0.77 7.85
CA ARG A 12 7.95 -1.42 8.58
C ARG A 12 7.01 -2.11 7.60
N ASP A 13 6.19 -3.00 8.12
CA ASP A 13 5.15 -3.62 7.30
C ASP A 13 4.16 -2.55 6.76
N PRO A 14 3.63 -2.75 5.54
CA PRO A 14 2.62 -1.85 4.99
C PRO A 14 1.35 -1.90 5.84
N LEU A 15 0.74 -0.73 6.07
CA LEU A 15 -0.46 -0.61 6.89
C LEU A 15 -1.69 -1.24 6.24
N PHE A 16 -1.76 -1.21 4.91
CA PHE A 16 -2.85 -1.78 4.13
C PHE A 16 -2.35 -2.94 3.27
N GLN A 17 -3.26 -3.84 2.92
CA GLN A 17 -3.04 -4.98 2.04
C GLN A 17 -4.02 -4.96 0.85
N PRO A 18 -3.71 -5.66 -0.25
CA PRO A 18 -4.68 -5.85 -1.32
C PRO A 18 -6.01 -6.40 -0.79
N GLY A 19 -7.12 -5.76 -1.19
CA GLY A 19 -8.47 -6.02 -0.73
C GLY A 19 -8.96 -5.11 0.41
N ASP A 20 -8.07 -4.36 1.07
CA ASP A 20 -8.49 -3.47 2.16
C ASP A 20 -9.33 -2.30 1.65
N LYS A 21 -10.42 -2.01 2.36
CA LYS A 21 -11.28 -0.86 2.12
C LYS A 21 -10.68 0.38 2.76
N VAL A 22 -10.45 1.39 1.94
CA VAL A 22 -9.83 2.67 2.34
C VAL A 22 -10.70 3.85 1.93
N ILE A 23 -10.52 4.97 2.64
CA ILE A 23 -11.22 6.22 2.33
C ILE A 23 -10.18 7.30 2.04
N SER A 24 -10.35 8.01 0.93
CA SER A 24 -9.43 9.08 0.56
C SER A 24 -9.52 10.25 1.53
N LYS A 25 -8.36 10.72 2.02
CA LYS A 25 -8.25 11.96 2.82
C LYS A 25 -8.19 13.21 1.96
N LYS A 26 -7.93 13.07 0.65
CA LYS A 26 -7.56 14.18 -0.23
C LYS A 26 -8.34 14.19 -1.54
N ASN A 27 -8.51 15.37 -2.09
CA ASN A 27 -8.92 15.51 -3.49
C ASN A 27 -7.69 15.31 -4.37
N ILE A 28 -7.78 14.43 -5.36
CA ILE A 28 -6.72 14.18 -6.33
C ILE A 28 -7.20 14.64 -7.70
N LYS A 29 -6.32 15.36 -8.38
CA LYS A 29 -6.52 15.78 -9.77
C LYS A 29 -5.55 15.03 -10.66
N ASN A 30 -5.97 14.71 -11.87
CA ASN A 30 -5.09 14.13 -12.88
C ASN A 30 -4.01 15.15 -13.25
N ASP A 31 -2.74 14.78 -13.13
CA ASP A 31 -1.59 15.60 -13.50
C ASP A 31 -1.10 15.31 -14.94
N GLY A 32 -1.81 14.44 -15.66
CA GLY A 32 -1.46 13.98 -17.00
C GLY A 32 -0.97 12.53 -17.04
N THR A 33 -0.88 11.86 -15.89
CA THR A 33 -0.51 10.44 -15.81
C THR A 33 -1.66 9.49 -16.11
N MET A 34 -2.92 9.94 -16.00
CA MET A 34 -4.10 9.12 -16.28
C MET A 34 -4.61 9.35 -17.70
N ALA A 35 -4.58 8.28 -18.51
CA ALA A 35 -5.14 8.30 -19.87
C ALA A 35 -6.67 8.39 -19.85
N GLY A 36 -7.24 9.13 -20.80
CA GLY A 36 -8.70 9.27 -20.96
C GLY A 36 -9.37 10.26 -20.01
N LYS A 37 -8.62 10.93 -19.12
CA LYS A 37 -9.09 11.99 -18.23
C LYS A 37 -8.34 13.29 -18.54
N GLU A 38 -8.99 14.44 -18.38
CA GLU A 38 -8.33 15.72 -18.66
C GLU A 38 -7.32 16.08 -17.55
N ILE A 39 -6.25 16.81 -17.91
CA ILE A 39 -5.33 17.36 -16.91
C ILE A 39 -6.10 18.36 -16.04
N GLY A 40 -5.99 18.21 -14.72
CA GLY A 40 -6.70 19.01 -13.73
C GLY A 40 -8.09 18.48 -13.36
N GLU A 41 -8.60 17.47 -14.07
CA GLU A 41 -9.87 16.81 -13.73
C GLU A 41 -9.75 16.14 -12.35
N THR A 42 -10.79 16.25 -11.52
CA THR A 42 -10.81 15.63 -10.20
C THR A 42 -11.18 14.15 -10.32
N VAL A 43 -10.18 13.28 -10.22
CA VAL A 43 -10.33 11.83 -10.35
C VAL A 43 -10.76 11.14 -9.05
N VAL A 44 -10.43 11.75 -7.91
CA VAL A 44 -10.81 11.28 -6.56
C VAL A 44 -11.15 12.49 -5.70
N LYS A 45 -12.20 12.40 -4.89
CA LYS A 45 -12.54 13.39 -3.86
C LYS A 45 -12.23 12.83 -2.48
N LYS A 46 -12.00 13.73 -1.53
CA LYS A 46 -11.95 13.42 -0.11
C LYS A 46 -13.27 12.76 0.30
N GLY A 47 -13.17 11.66 1.02
CA GLY A 47 -14.30 10.85 1.46
C GLY A 47 -14.68 9.73 0.48
N ASP A 48 -14.11 9.69 -0.73
CA ASP A 48 -14.36 8.58 -1.66
C ASP A 48 -13.82 7.28 -1.06
N VAL A 49 -14.59 6.22 -1.22
CA VAL A 49 -14.23 4.86 -0.80
C VAL A 49 -13.60 4.13 -1.98
N GLY A 50 -12.49 3.45 -1.71
CA GLY A 50 -11.82 2.59 -2.68
C GLY A 50 -11.26 1.34 -2.01
N TYR A 51 -10.68 0.47 -2.84
CA TYR A 51 -10.07 -0.78 -2.38
C TYR A 51 -8.62 -0.83 -2.83
N VAL A 52 -7.71 -1.21 -1.93
CA VAL A 52 -6.30 -1.40 -2.29
C VAL A 52 -6.22 -2.57 -3.26
N ARG A 53 -5.65 -2.34 -4.44
CA ARG A 53 -5.45 -3.35 -5.48
C ARG A 53 -4.04 -3.93 -5.43
N ASP A 54 -3.04 -3.09 -5.21
CA ASP A 54 -1.63 -3.48 -5.19
C ASP A 54 -0.78 -2.50 -4.35
N ILE A 55 0.42 -2.92 -3.96
CA ILE A 55 1.36 -2.12 -3.17
C ILE A 55 2.68 -2.02 -3.91
N GLY A 56 2.99 -0.80 -4.36
CA GLY A 56 4.27 -0.43 -4.93
C GLY A 56 5.19 0.24 -3.91
N VAL A 57 6.44 0.42 -4.32
CA VAL A 57 7.45 1.18 -3.57
C VAL A 57 7.99 2.30 -4.45
N PHE A 58 8.13 3.49 -3.88
CA PHE A 58 8.77 4.65 -4.53
C PHE A 58 10.04 5.06 -3.80
N LEU A 59 11.12 5.27 -4.57
CA LEU A 59 12.46 5.63 -4.08
C LEU A 59 13.03 4.72 -2.97
N GLN A 60 12.50 3.50 -2.82
CA GLN A 60 12.79 2.62 -1.68
C GLN A 60 12.55 3.29 -0.31
N GLN A 61 11.66 4.27 -0.26
CA GLN A 61 11.34 5.04 0.95
C GLN A 61 9.86 5.03 1.30
N PHE A 62 8.98 4.96 0.30
CA PHE A 62 7.55 5.14 0.49
C PHE A 62 6.76 3.97 -0.07
N TYR A 63 5.73 3.56 0.65
CA TYR A 63 4.69 2.70 0.10
C TYR A 63 3.73 3.52 -0.74
N ILE A 64 3.42 3.02 -1.94
CA ILE A 64 2.42 3.57 -2.82
C ILE A 64 1.32 2.52 -2.99
N TYR A 65 0.15 2.80 -2.43
CA TYR A 65 -1.02 1.94 -2.54
C TYR A 65 -1.76 2.29 -3.82
N ALA A 66 -1.87 1.35 -4.77
CA ALA A 66 -2.74 1.50 -5.92
C ALA A 66 -4.17 1.23 -5.46
N VAL A 67 -4.99 2.28 -5.36
CA VAL A 67 -6.37 2.20 -4.87
C VAL A 67 -7.33 2.31 -6.04
N ASP A 68 -8.24 1.34 -6.14
CA ASP A 68 -9.34 1.32 -7.10
C ASP A 68 -10.57 2.01 -6.50
N PHE A 69 -10.93 3.16 -7.05
CA PHE A 69 -12.14 3.91 -6.72
C PHE A 69 -13.22 3.58 -7.75
N VAL A 70 -13.90 2.45 -7.52
CA VAL A 70 -14.88 1.87 -8.46
C VAL A 70 -15.96 2.88 -8.88
N GLU A 71 -16.48 3.69 -7.95
CA GLU A 71 -17.50 4.70 -8.26
C GLU A 71 -17.00 5.83 -9.17
N ARG A 72 -15.68 6.02 -9.28
CA ARG A 72 -15.04 7.05 -10.10
C ARG A 72 -14.42 6.52 -11.37
N ASP A 73 -14.42 5.19 -11.54
CA ASP A 73 -13.71 4.50 -12.61
C ASP A 73 -12.25 5.00 -12.70
N SER A 74 -11.56 4.98 -11.55
CA SER A 74 -10.20 5.49 -11.44
C SER A 74 -9.35 4.66 -10.48
N VAL A 75 -8.12 4.38 -10.91
CA VAL A 75 -7.09 3.75 -10.07
C VAL A 75 -6.00 4.77 -9.81
N VAL A 76 -5.72 5.06 -8.54
CA VAL A 76 -4.78 6.12 -8.14
C VAL A 76 -3.79 5.59 -7.12
N GLY A 77 -2.50 5.87 -7.35
CA GLY A 77 -1.44 5.63 -6.37
C GLY A 77 -1.50 6.66 -5.23
N MET A 78 -1.66 6.20 -3.99
CA MET A 78 -1.77 7.06 -2.81
C MET A 78 -0.79 6.62 -1.72
N ARG A 79 -0.28 7.57 -0.93
CA ARG A 79 0.54 7.23 0.25
C ARG A 79 -0.33 6.90 1.45
N GLU A 80 0.24 6.18 2.41
CA GLU A 80 -0.45 5.78 3.65
C GLU A 80 -1.16 6.95 4.35
N ARG A 81 -0.43 8.06 4.52
CA ARG A 81 -0.93 9.28 5.18
C ARG A 81 -2.14 9.92 4.48
N GLU A 82 -2.43 9.53 3.25
CA GLU A 82 -3.51 10.06 2.41
C GLU A 82 -4.77 9.19 2.43
N LEU A 83 -4.75 8.08 3.19
CA LEU A 83 -5.86 7.14 3.33
C LEU A 83 -6.31 7.01 4.80
N PHE A 84 -7.61 6.90 5.02
CA PHE A 84 -8.17 6.36 6.26
C PHE A 84 -8.52 4.88 6.07
N VAL A 85 -8.46 4.11 7.16
CA VAL A 85 -9.06 2.78 7.21
C VAL A 85 -10.59 2.97 7.11
N GLY A 86 -11.21 2.38 6.09
CA GLY A 86 -12.66 2.48 5.90
C GLY A 86 -13.41 1.50 6.79
N GLU A 87 -13.14 0.21 6.59
CA GLU A 87 -13.48 -0.89 7.48
C GLU A 87 -12.41 -1.97 7.29
N MET A 88 -11.80 -2.45 8.38
CA MET A 88 -10.99 -3.66 8.32
C MET A 88 -11.95 -4.84 8.10
N LEU A 89 -11.89 -5.48 6.94
CA LEU A 89 -12.40 -6.84 6.85
C LEU A 89 -11.54 -7.67 7.81
N THR A 90 -12.12 -8.05 8.95
CA THR A 90 -11.45 -8.99 9.86
C THR A 90 -11.19 -10.24 9.03
N ARG A 91 -9.92 -10.54 8.75
CA ARG A 91 -9.57 -11.79 8.06
C ARG A 91 -10.28 -12.93 8.78
N ARG A 92 -10.90 -13.83 8.02
CA ARG A 92 -10.94 -15.23 8.45
C ARG A 92 -9.47 -15.63 8.60
N ARG A 93 -8.96 -15.61 9.84
CA ARG A 93 -7.54 -15.82 10.18
C ARG A 93 -7.01 -17.22 9.81
N GLU A 94 -7.79 -18.07 9.13
CA GLU A 94 -7.58 -19.52 9.14
C GLU A 94 -7.19 -20.17 7.81
N ASP A 95 -6.91 -19.44 6.73
CA ASP A 95 -6.40 -20.05 5.48
C ASP A 95 -5.08 -19.41 4.99
N PRO A 96 -3.92 -19.89 5.49
CA PRO A 96 -2.59 -19.41 5.11
C PRO A 96 -2.20 -19.71 3.64
N SER A 97 -3.00 -20.47 2.90
CA SER A 97 -2.72 -20.83 1.50
C SER A 97 -2.99 -19.71 0.49
N ALA A 98 -3.79 -18.70 0.86
CA ALA A 98 -4.19 -17.62 -0.05
C ALA A 98 -3.10 -16.56 -0.30
N LEU A 99 -1.99 -16.58 0.45
CA LEU A 99 -0.92 -15.58 0.35
C LEU A 99 0.25 -15.99 -0.56
N GLN A 100 0.21 -17.19 -1.15
CA GLN A 100 1.25 -17.60 -2.10
C GLN A 100 0.85 -17.30 -3.54
N SER A 101 1.00 -16.05 -3.97
CA SER A 101 1.42 -15.78 -5.34
C SER A 101 2.00 -14.37 -5.47
N HIS A 102 3.31 -14.29 -5.74
CA HIS A 102 4.02 -13.16 -6.36
C HIS A 102 4.64 -12.05 -5.48
N ILE A 103 5.29 -12.36 -4.36
CA ILE A 103 6.58 -11.69 -4.04
C ILE A 103 7.56 -12.74 -3.55
N VAL A 104 8.62 -12.98 -4.33
CA VAL A 104 9.74 -13.83 -3.94
C VAL A 104 10.56 -13.07 -2.90
N THR A 105 10.28 -13.29 -1.62
CA THR A 105 11.22 -12.96 -0.55
C THR A 105 11.72 -14.28 0.02
N ARG A 106 13.01 -14.56 -0.19
CA ARG A 106 13.75 -15.64 0.47
C ARG A 106 13.46 -15.55 1.98
N ALA A 107 13.05 -16.67 2.59
CA ALA A 107 12.95 -16.76 4.04
C ALA A 107 14.32 -16.47 4.68
N PRO A 108 14.39 -15.75 5.82
CA PRO A 108 15.62 -15.63 6.57
C PRO A 108 16.10 -17.03 6.99
N ALA A 109 17.41 -17.27 6.87
CA ALA A 109 18.01 -18.54 7.29
C ALA A 109 17.80 -18.74 8.79
N PRO A 110 17.51 -19.96 9.27
CA PRO A 110 17.43 -20.22 10.71
C PRO A 110 18.77 -19.86 11.37
N GLU A 111 18.70 -19.18 12.51
CA GLU A 111 19.88 -18.83 13.30
C GLU A 111 20.66 -20.11 13.67
N PRO A 112 22.01 -20.08 13.65
CA PRO A 112 22.78 -21.24 14.06
C PRO A 112 22.55 -21.47 15.55
N THR A 113 21.90 -22.58 15.87
CA THR A 113 21.88 -23.15 17.22
C THR A 113 23.33 -23.27 17.69
N GLN A 114 23.71 -22.50 18.71
CA GLN A 114 24.97 -22.74 19.40
C GLN A 114 24.87 -24.10 20.08
N GLU A 115 25.44 -25.09 19.40
CA GLU A 115 25.68 -26.43 19.91
C GLU A 115 26.67 -26.29 21.07
N ALA A 116 26.14 -26.31 22.30
CA ALA A 116 26.94 -26.52 23.48
C ALA A 116 27.50 -27.95 23.40
N ALA A 117 28.81 -28.05 23.27
CA ALA A 117 29.56 -29.30 23.30
C ALA A 117 30.83 -29.09 24.14
N PRO A 118 31.40 -30.18 24.66
CA PRO A 118 30.91 -31.01 25.76
C PRO A 118 31.46 -30.59 27.14
#